data_AF-A0A521S103-F1
#
_entry.id   AF-A0A521S103-F1
#
_cell.length_a   1.000
_cell.length_b   1.000
_cell.length_c   1.000
_cell.angle_alpha   90.00
_cell.angle_beta   90.00
_cell.angle_gamma   90.00
#
_symmetry.space_group_name_H-M   'P 1'
#
loop_
_entity.id
_entity.type
_entity.pdbx_description
1 polymer ?
#
loop_
_entity_poly.entity_id
_entity_poly.type
_entity_poly.pdbx_seq_one_letter_code
_entity_poly.pdbx_strand_id
1 'polypeptide(L)'
;MHRLCDKADQRGGVDVQGQDISGRIATEVLMSEEEKGGEGYVWKVQEETRRFAKDLLSENERLRSLVAGLQRENRDLEGAVSTVRAELDRRRREEDELKRQMAQIREENHSFSEKYLEVETHNSNLANLYVASYRLHATLDRREILSSIQEIIINLIGSEEFGIFELDPEEATLSLAGSMGIDTARYGRIPAGSGKIGETIRRGEIYLAEGKEGPSSTEETPLIACIPLKVEGRVTGVIAIFRLLQHKAGLEAVDREMFDLLATHAAMALYCAGLHTRMVAGVKGGV
;
A
#
# COMPACT_ATOMS: atom_id res chain seq x y z
N MET A 1 13.62 -26.58 -22.50
CA MET A 1 12.86 -27.81 -22.17
C MET A 1 11.70 -27.93 -23.13
N HIS A 2 11.80 -28.89 -24.09
CA HIS A 2 10.71 -29.57 -24.84
C HIS A 2 9.65 -28.70 -25.59
N ARG A 3 9.21 -28.96 -26.83
CA ARG A 3 9.24 -30.11 -27.75
C ARG A 3 8.57 -29.66 -29.08
N LEU A 4 9.03 -30.23 -30.21
CA LEU A 4 8.25 -30.72 -31.39
C LEU A 4 7.53 -29.66 -32.30
N CYS A 5 7.51 -29.75 -33.63
CA CYS A 5 7.64 -30.87 -34.57
C CYS A 5 8.15 -30.40 -35.96
N ASP A 6 9.05 -31.21 -36.52
CA ASP A 6 9.34 -31.36 -37.95
C ASP A 6 8.13 -31.87 -38.74
N LYS A 7 8.08 -31.52 -40.04
CA LYS A 7 7.53 -32.38 -41.10
C LYS A 7 8.12 -32.01 -42.47
N ALA A 8 9.08 -32.82 -42.89
CA ALA A 8 9.51 -33.02 -44.27
C ALA A 8 8.77 -34.24 -44.88
N ASP A 9 9.04 -34.49 -46.17
CA ASP A 9 8.62 -35.61 -47.05
C ASP A 9 7.23 -35.47 -47.72
N GLN A 10 7.02 -35.74 -49.03
CA GLN A 10 7.76 -36.57 -49.99
C GLN A 10 7.13 -36.52 -51.40
N ARG A 11 7.89 -36.98 -52.42
CA ARG A 11 7.50 -37.54 -53.76
C ARG A 11 7.24 -36.55 -54.90
N GLY A 12 7.72 -36.76 -56.12
CA GLY A 12 8.48 -37.88 -56.69
C GLY A 12 8.85 -37.57 -58.14
N GLY A 13 10.06 -37.97 -58.55
CA GLY A 13 10.53 -37.90 -59.94
C GLY A 13 10.04 -39.10 -60.75
N VAL A 14 10.02 -38.93 -62.07
CA VAL A 14 9.95 -40.03 -63.05
C VAL A 14 10.91 -39.70 -64.20
N ASP A 15 11.97 -40.50 -64.26
CA ASP A 15 12.81 -40.75 -65.43
C ASP A 15 12.06 -41.55 -66.49
N VAL A 16 12.34 -41.31 -67.77
CA VAL A 16 12.27 -42.35 -68.81
C VAL A 16 13.45 -42.21 -69.76
N GLN A 17 14.39 -43.16 -69.63
CA GLN A 17 15.38 -43.64 -70.61
C GLN A 17 14.71 -43.91 -71.97
N GLY A 18 15.29 -43.66 -73.15
CA GLY A 18 16.65 -43.96 -73.58
C GLY A 18 16.55 -44.92 -74.77
N GLN A 19 17.38 -44.77 -75.81
CA GLN A 19 18.00 -45.88 -76.55
C GLN A 19 18.93 -45.39 -77.65
N ASP A 20 20.20 -45.76 -77.48
CA ASP A 20 21.27 -45.88 -78.47
C ASP A 20 20.95 -46.98 -79.49
N ILE A 21 21.25 -46.75 -80.78
CA ILE A 21 21.85 -47.80 -81.62
C ILE A 21 22.72 -47.22 -82.76
N SER A 22 23.96 -47.70 -82.80
CA SER A 22 24.98 -47.52 -83.82
C SER A 22 24.82 -48.52 -84.98
N GLY A 23 25.18 -48.14 -86.23
CA GLY A 23 25.41 -49.15 -87.29
C GLY A 23 25.42 -48.70 -88.76
N ARG A 24 26.59 -48.24 -89.25
CA ARG A 24 27.30 -48.52 -90.54
C ARG A 24 26.63 -48.41 -91.95
N ILE A 25 27.14 -47.44 -92.72
CA ILE A 25 27.78 -47.43 -94.08
C ILE A 25 27.21 -48.24 -95.27
N ALA A 26 26.84 -47.52 -96.35
CA ALA A 26 27.13 -47.74 -97.80
C ALA A 26 26.70 -46.46 -98.57
N THR A 27 27.58 -45.60 -99.13
CA THR A 27 28.36 -45.61 -100.41
C THR A 27 27.55 -45.73 -101.71
N GLU A 28 27.29 -44.59 -102.38
CA GLU A 28 27.36 -44.29 -103.84
C GLU A 28 26.79 -42.88 -104.07
N VAL A 29 27.58 -41.82 -104.33
CA VAL A 29 28.30 -41.39 -105.55
C VAL A 29 27.39 -40.76 -106.64
N LEU A 30 27.64 -39.46 -106.85
CA LEU A 30 27.27 -38.57 -107.98
C LEU A 30 25.75 -38.28 -108.12
N MET A 31 25.29 -37.03 -108.22
CA MET A 31 25.74 -36.00 -109.13
C MET A 31 25.45 -34.61 -108.57
N SER A 32 26.30 -33.68 -108.99
CA SER A 32 26.26 -32.24 -108.83
C SER A 32 24.87 -31.63 -109.10
N GLU A 33 24.40 -30.78 -108.18
CA GLU A 33 23.74 -29.53 -108.55
C GLU A 33 23.95 -28.48 -107.44
N GLU A 34 24.63 -27.43 -107.87
CA GLU A 34 25.11 -26.21 -107.25
C GLU A 34 24.18 -25.50 -106.23
N GLU A 35 24.80 -25.07 -105.12
CA GLU A 35 24.73 -23.69 -104.60
C GLU A 35 23.36 -23.02 -104.37
N LYS A 36 22.48 -23.55 -103.49
CA LYS A 36 21.39 -22.75 -102.86
C LYS A 36 21.02 -23.13 -101.41
N GLY A 37 21.88 -23.85 -100.68
CA GLY A 37 21.56 -24.32 -99.31
C GLY A 37 21.95 -23.38 -98.16
N GLY A 38 23.02 -22.58 -98.34
CA GLY A 38 23.56 -21.72 -97.28
C GLY A 38 22.71 -20.48 -96.98
N GLU A 39 22.12 -19.87 -98.00
CA GLU A 39 21.30 -18.65 -97.85
C GLU A 39 19.97 -18.92 -97.13
N GLY A 40 19.36 -20.09 -97.33
CA GLY A 40 18.10 -20.46 -96.69
C GLY A 40 18.21 -20.76 -95.19
N TYR A 41 19.32 -21.40 -94.77
CA TYR A 41 19.57 -21.66 -93.35
C TYR A 41 19.93 -20.37 -92.60
N VAL A 42 20.79 -19.53 -93.20
CA VAL A 42 21.16 -18.22 -92.64
C VAL A 42 19.92 -17.32 -92.50
N TRP A 43 19.04 -17.27 -93.51
CA TRP A 43 17.79 -16.50 -93.44
C TRP A 43 16.84 -17.01 -92.35
N LYS A 44 16.69 -18.34 -92.21
CA LYS A 44 15.82 -18.95 -91.19
C LYS A 44 16.33 -18.67 -89.77
N VAL A 45 17.64 -18.81 -89.53
CA VAL A 45 18.27 -18.47 -88.26
C VAL A 45 18.13 -16.98 -87.96
N GLN A 46 18.29 -16.12 -88.97
CA GLN A 46 18.16 -14.67 -88.81
C GLN A 46 16.71 -14.24 -88.50
N GLU A 47 15.72 -14.89 -89.11
CA GLU A 47 14.29 -14.67 -88.86
C GLU A 47 13.85 -15.20 -87.49
N GLU A 48 14.31 -16.39 -87.08
CA GLU A 48 14.08 -16.93 -85.73
C GLU A 48 14.74 -16.05 -84.66
N THR A 49 15.97 -15.59 -84.90
CA THR A 49 16.66 -14.65 -84.00
C THR A 49 15.91 -13.31 -83.91
N ARG A 50 15.34 -12.82 -85.02
CA ARG A 50 14.54 -11.58 -85.05
C ARG A 50 13.23 -11.72 -84.27
N ARG A 51 12.54 -12.86 -84.39
CA ARG A 51 11.33 -13.14 -83.62
C ARG A 51 11.63 -13.27 -82.13
N PHE A 52 12.65 -14.04 -81.79
CA PHE A 52 13.11 -14.19 -80.40
C PHE A 52 13.50 -12.84 -79.78
N ALA A 53 14.24 -12.00 -80.52
CA ALA A 53 14.57 -10.64 -80.10
C ALA A 53 13.32 -9.77 -79.90
N LYS A 54 12.31 -9.89 -80.76
CA LYS A 54 11.03 -9.17 -80.61
C LYS A 54 10.25 -9.63 -79.38
N ASP A 55 10.18 -10.92 -79.12
CA ASP A 55 9.50 -11.49 -77.96
C ASP A 55 10.21 -11.09 -76.67
N LEU A 56 11.55 -11.13 -76.66
CA LEU A 56 12.38 -10.60 -75.56
C LEU A 56 12.11 -9.12 -75.29
N LEU A 57 12.00 -8.30 -76.34
CA LEU A 57 11.69 -6.87 -76.19
C LEU A 57 10.29 -6.65 -75.62
N SER A 58 9.29 -7.38 -76.12
CA SER A 58 7.92 -7.32 -75.61
C SER A 58 7.84 -7.75 -74.14
N GLU A 59 8.55 -8.81 -73.76
CA GLU A 59 8.61 -9.27 -72.39
C GLU A 59 9.39 -8.29 -71.50
N ASN A 60 10.47 -7.69 -72.01
CA ASN A 60 11.20 -6.65 -71.28
C ASN A 60 10.31 -5.42 -71.01
N GLU A 61 9.50 -5.02 -71.98
CA GLU A 61 8.54 -3.92 -71.83
C GLU A 61 7.46 -4.25 -70.79
N ARG A 62 6.90 -5.47 -70.83
CA ARG A 62 5.95 -5.97 -69.83
C ARG A 62 6.54 -5.99 -68.42
N LEU A 63 7.76 -6.51 -68.27
CA LEU A 63 8.47 -6.56 -67.00
C LEU A 63 8.76 -5.15 -66.48
N ARG A 64 9.15 -4.20 -67.35
CA ARG A 64 9.33 -2.80 -66.96
C ARG A 64 8.04 -2.18 -66.44
N SER A 65 6.90 -2.42 -67.09
CA SER A 65 5.60 -1.94 -66.61
C SER A 65 5.21 -2.55 -65.27
N LEU A 66 5.46 -3.85 -65.06
CA LEU A 66 5.20 -4.51 -63.78
C LEU A 66 6.09 -3.96 -62.66
N VAL A 67 7.39 -3.80 -62.93
CA VAL A 67 8.34 -3.20 -61.98
C VAL A 67 7.93 -1.78 -61.63
N ALA A 68 7.51 -0.96 -62.61
CA ALA A 68 7.03 0.40 -62.35
C ALA A 68 5.75 0.41 -61.49
N GLY A 69 4.83 -0.53 -61.72
CA GLY A 69 3.63 -0.72 -60.89
C GLY A 69 3.97 -1.09 -59.44
N LEU A 70 4.80 -2.12 -59.26
CA LEU A 70 5.26 -2.57 -57.94
C LEU A 70 6.04 -1.47 -57.19
N GLN A 71 6.87 -0.69 -57.90
CA GLN A 71 7.59 0.44 -57.30
C GLN A 71 6.67 1.59 -56.87
N ARG A 72 5.51 1.74 -57.51
CA ARG A 72 4.50 2.72 -57.09
C ARG A 72 3.76 2.23 -55.86
N GLU A 73 3.29 0.98 -55.89
CA GLU A 73 2.62 0.34 -54.76
C GLU A 73 3.51 0.31 -53.51
N ASN A 74 4.80 -0.01 -53.67
CA ASN A 74 5.74 -0.01 -52.55
C ASN A 74 5.91 1.40 -51.95
N ARG A 75 5.96 2.45 -52.78
CA ARG A 75 6.01 3.84 -52.29
C ARG A 75 4.73 4.24 -51.56
N ASP A 76 3.57 3.85 -52.05
CA ASP A 76 2.29 4.13 -51.41
C ASP A 76 2.18 3.39 -50.06
N LEU A 77 2.60 2.13 -50.00
CA LEU A 77 2.68 1.33 -48.77
C LEU A 77 3.68 1.92 -47.77
N GLU A 78 4.86 2.34 -48.21
CA GLU A 78 5.84 3.03 -47.36
C GLU A 78 5.25 4.31 -46.73
N GLY A 79 4.50 5.10 -47.51
CA GLY A 79 3.78 6.27 -47.02
C GLY A 79 2.69 5.93 -46.00
N ALA A 80 1.89 4.91 -46.26
CA ALA A 80 0.87 4.43 -45.33
C ALA A 80 1.48 3.92 -44.01
N VAL A 81 2.56 3.13 -44.09
CA VAL A 81 3.29 2.63 -42.92
C VAL A 81 3.89 3.77 -42.10
N SER A 82 4.47 4.78 -42.76
CA SER A 82 5.00 5.98 -42.08
C SER A 82 3.90 6.72 -41.32
N THR A 83 2.71 6.84 -41.92
CA THR A 83 1.56 7.53 -41.30
C THR A 83 1.06 6.77 -40.07
N VAL A 84 0.85 5.46 -40.19
CA VAL A 84 0.42 4.61 -39.07
C VAL A 84 1.45 4.61 -37.94
N ARG A 85 2.75 4.60 -38.25
CA ARG A 85 3.81 4.71 -37.23
C ARG A 85 3.72 6.03 -36.46
N ALA A 86 3.52 7.15 -37.16
CA ALA A 86 3.38 8.46 -36.51
C ALA A 86 2.15 8.52 -35.59
N GLU A 87 1.02 7.94 -36.00
CA GLU A 87 -0.18 7.86 -35.16
C GLU A 87 0.03 6.97 -33.93
N LEU A 88 0.71 5.84 -34.09
CA LEU A 88 1.00 4.91 -33.02
C LEU A 88 1.92 5.54 -31.98
N ASP A 89 2.94 6.28 -32.40
CA ASP A 89 3.82 7.04 -31.51
C ASP A 89 3.07 8.14 -30.77
N ARG A 90 2.12 8.84 -31.43
CA ARG A 90 1.26 9.82 -30.77
C ARG A 90 0.41 9.18 -29.68
N ARG A 91 -0.27 8.07 -29.99
CA ARG A 91 -1.11 7.34 -29.01
C ARG A 91 -0.29 6.81 -27.84
N ARG A 92 0.94 6.30 -28.08
CA ARG A 92 1.83 5.86 -27.00
C ARG A 92 2.18 7.00 -26.05
N ARG A 93 2.48 8.20 -26.58
CA ARG A 93 2.75 9.38 -25.74
C ARG A 93 1.54 9.79 -24.92
N GLU A 94 0.35 9.78 -25.52
CA GLU A 94 -0.91 10.06 -24.81
C GLU A 94 -1.17 9.01 -23.71
N GLU A 95 -0.94 7.73 -23.99
CA GLU A 95 -1.06 6.64 -23.01
C GLU A 95 -0.07 6.78 -21.85
N ASP A 96 1.18 7.12 -22.14
CA ASP A 96 2.22 7.33 -21.13
C ASP A 96 1.93 8.58 -20.26
N GLU A 97 1.35 9.62 -20.84
CA GLU A 97 0.91 10.80 -20.09
C GLU A 97 -0.27 10.48 -19.17
N LEU A 98 -1.30 9.80 -19.69
CA LEU A 98 -2.45 9.38 -18.90
C LEU A 98 -2.04 8.44 -17.76
N LYS A 99 -1.13 7.49 -18.01
CA LYS A 99 -0.61 6.60 -16.96
C LYS A 99 0.11 7.38 -15.86
N ARG A 100 0.88 8.41 -16.21
CA ARG A 100 1.53 9.29 -15.24
C ARG A 100 0.52 10.07 -14.41
N GLN A 101 -0.49 10.65 -15.03
CA GLN A 101 -1.56 11.35 -14.32
C GLN A 101 -2.34 10.43 -13.38
N MET A 102 -2.68 9.21 -13.83
CA MET A 102 -3.34 8.24 -12.97
C MET A 102 -2.46 7.81 -11.80
N ALA A 103 -1.15 7.67 -11.99
CA ALA A 103 -0.23 7.34 -10.89
C ALA A 103 -0.19 8.48 -9.87
N GLN A 104 -0.10 9.73 -10.32
CA GLN A 104 -0.14 10.90 -9.44
C GLN A 104 -1.47 10.99 -8.65
N ILE A 105 -2.61 10.87 -9.33
CA ILE A 105 -3.92 10.93 -8.65
C ILE A 105 -4.07 9.78 -7.64
N ARG A 106 -3.56 8.59 -7.94
CA ARG A 106 -3.58 7.47 -6.98
C ARG A 106 -2.75 7.77 -5.74
N GLU A 107 -1.56 8.35 -5.92
CA GLU A 107 -0.70 8.75 -4.81
C GLU A 107 -1.36 9.84 -3.96
N GLU A 108 -1.93 10.87 -4.60
CA GLU A 108 -2.67 11.93 -3.91
C GLU A 108 -3.86 11.38 -3.14
N ASN A 109 -4.67 10.50 -3.76
CA ASN A 109 -5.80 9.85 -3.10
C ASN A 109 -5.35 8.98 -1.92
N HIS A 110 -4.23 8.30 -2.03
CA HIS A 110 -3.69 7.52 -0.93
C HIS A 110 -3.33 8.42 0.25
N SER A 111 -2.59 9.52 -0.01
CA SER A 111 -2.23 10.51 1.02
C SER A 111 -3.47 11.17 1.66
N PHE A 112 -4.50 11.48 0.88
CA PHE A 112 -5.74 12.01 1.43
C PHE A 112 -6.47 11.00 2.31
N SER A 113 -6.47 9.72 1.92
CA SER A 113 -7.11 8.65 2.70
C SER A 113 -6.44 8.48 4.07
N GLU A 114 -5.11 8.55 4.11
CA GLU A 114 -4.35 8.49 5.38
C GLU A 114 -4.69 9.67 6.30
N LYS A 115 -4.66 10.90 5.76
CA LYS A 115 -5.03 12.11 6.51
C LYS A 115 -6.48 12.06 7.00
N TYR A 116 -7.39 11.52 6.19
CA TYR A 116 -8.79 11.39 6.57
C TYR A 116 -8.94 10.44 7.76
N LEU A 117 -8.25 9.30 7.73
CA LEU A 117 -8.27 8.34 8.84
C LEU A 117 -7.69 8.95 10.13
N GLU A 118 -6.62 9.72 10.03
CA GLU A 118 -6.03 10.45 11.16
C GLU A 118 -7.02 11.45 11.76
N VAL A 119 -7.67 12.26 10.92
CA VAL A 119 -8.67 13.24 11.35
C VAL A 119 -9.90 12.57 11.97
N GLU A 120 -10.39 11.48 11.37
CA GLU A 120 -11.50 10.70 11.92
C GLU A 120 -11.17 10.13 13.30
N THR A 121 -9.97 9.57 13.45
CA THR A 121 -9.46 9.06 14.73
C THR A 121 -9.43 10.17 15.77
N HIS A 122 -8.87 11.34 15.43
CA HIS A 122 -8.85 12.51 16.31
C HIS A 122 -10.26 12.98 16.72
N ASN A 123 -11.19 13.03 15.77
CA ASN A 123 -12.56 13.48 16.04
C ASN A 123 -13.31 12.49 16.94
N SER A 124 -13.17 11.19 16.68
CA SER A 124 -13.73 10.13 17.54
C SER A 124 -13.21 10.24 18.97
N ASN A 125 -11.90 10.46 19.13
CA ASN A 125 -11.28 10.67 20.43
C ASN A 125 -11.83 11.90 21.15
N LEU A 126 -11.96 13.04 20.46
CA LEU A 126 -12.54 14.27 21.03
C LEU A 126 -14.00 14.07 21.44
N ALA A 127 -14.81 13.38 20.65
CA ALA A 127 -16.20 13.08 20.99
C ALA A 127 -16.29 12.21 22.24
N ASN A 128 -15.47 11.15 22.33
CA ASN A 128 -15.39 10.29 23.51
C ASN A 128 -14.97 11.08 24.76
N LEU A 129 -13.99 11.98 24.62
CA LEU A 129 -13.51 12.85 25.69
C LEU A 129 -14.58 13.86 26.15
N TYR A 130 -15.34 14.45 25.22
CA TYR A 130 -16.43 15.37 25.57
C TYR A 130 -17.51 14.67 26.40
N VAL A 131 -17.93 13.47 25.98
CA VAL A 131 -18.92 12.67 26.71
C VAL A 131 -18.40 12.28 28.09
N ALA A 132 -17.12 11.88 28.19
CA ALA A 132 -16.46 11.56 29.45
C ALA A 132 -16.43 12.76 30.41
N SER A 133 -16.03 13.94 29.93
CA SER A 133 -15.99 15.17 30.72
C SER A 133 -17.37 15.54 31.26
N TYR A 134 -18.41 15.48 30.41
CA TYR A 134 -19.78 15.79 30.82
C TYR A 134 -20.27 14.86 31.95
N ARG A 135 -19.99 13.55 31.87
CA ARG A 135 -20.37 12.59 32.92
C ARG A 135 -19.73 12.91 34.27
N LEU A 136 -18.45 13.29 34.29
CA LEU A 136 -17.71 13.59 35.52
C LEU A 136 -18.25 14.80 36.29
N HIS A 137 -18.84 15.77 35.59
CA HIS A 137 -19.37 16.99 36.19
C HIS A 137 -20.90 16.97 36.38
N ALA A 138 -21.57 15.89 35.98
CA ALA A 138 -23.03 15.78 36.06
C ALA A 138 -23.56 15.54 37.50
N THR A 139 -22.68 15.16 38.44
CA THR A 139 -23.05 14.77 39.80
C THR A 139 -22.00 15.25 40.79
N LEU A 140 -22.41 15.48 42.04
CA LEU A 140 -21.53 15.70 43.19
C LEU A 140 -21.46 14.46 44.09
N ASP A 141 -22.10 13.35 43.71
CA ASP A 141 -21.92 12.08 44.39
C ASP A 141 -20.56 11.48 44.02
N ARG A 142 -19.71 11.43 45.03
CA ARG A 142 -18.36 10.88 44.93
C ARG A 142 -18.33 9.45 44.35
N ARG A 143 -19.29 8.60 44.69
CA ARG A 143 -19.34 7.21 44.19
C ARG A 143 -19.63 7.17 42.70
N GLU A 144 -20.57 7.98 42.24
CA GLU A 144 -20.91 8.08 40.82
C GLU A 144 -19.74 8.65 39.99
N ILE A 145 -19.03 9.64 40.53
CA ILE A 145 -17.81 10.18 39.90
C ILE A 145 -16.74 9.10 39.77
N LEU A 146 -16.43 8.37 40.84
CA LEU A 146 -15.44 7.29 40.80
C LEU A 146 -15.83 6.18 39.81
N SER A 147 -17.11 5.80 39.76
CA SER A 147 -17.63 4.86 38.77
C SER A 147 -17.43 5.38 37.34
N SER A 148 -17.69 6.67 37.11
CA SER A 148 -17.49 7.31 35.80
C SER A 148 -16.02 7.33 35.41
N ILE A 149 -15.11 7.64 36.34
CA ILE A 149 -13.66 7.58 36.10
C ILE A 149 -13.24 6.15 35.73
N GLN A 150 -13.73 5.15 36.44
CA GLN A 150 -13.45 3.75 36.14
C GLN A 150 -13.91 3.35 34.74
N GLU A 151 -15.14 3.71 34.35
CA GLU A 151 -15.65 3.47 32.98
C GLU A 151 -14.78 4.12 31.92
N ILE A 152 -14.32 5.36 32.14
CA ILE A 152 -13.44 6.06 31.20
C ILE A 152 -12.10 5.33 31.09
N ILE A 153 -11.49 4.91 32.21
CA ILE A 153 -10.22 4.17 32.19
C ILE A 153 -10.37 2.82 31.47
N ILE A 154 -11.47 2.12 31.67
CA ILE A 154 -11.71 0.83 31.01
C ILE A 154 -11.93 1.02 29.51
N ASN A 155 -12.81 1.95 29.12
CA ASN A 155 -13.26 2.06 27.73
C ASN A 155 -12.33 2.89 26.85
N LEU A 156 -11.75 3.97 27.38
CA LEU A 156 -10.96 4.91 26.60
C LEU A 156 -9.48 4.56 26.63
N ILE A 157 -8.95 4.30 27.82
CA ILE A 157 -7.53 3.95 27.98
C ILE A 157 -7.31 2.46 27.66
N GLY A 158 -8.30 1.61 27.93
CA GLY A 158 -8.21 0.18 27.71
C GLY A 158 -7.42 -0.53 28.81
N SER A 159 -7.69 -0.21 30.08
CA SER A 159 -7.02 -0.80 31.24
C SER A 159 -7.95 -1.71 32.04
N GLU A 160 -7.41 -2.84 32.50
CA GLU A 160 -8.12 -3.82 33.34
C GLU A 160 -7.56 -3.94 34.76
N GLU A 161 -6.36 -3.40 35.01
CA GLU A 161 -5.78 -3.32 36.37
C GLU A 161 -5.30 -1.91 36.66
N PHE A 162 -5.99 -1.21 37.56
CA PHE A 162 -5.66 0.15 37.97
C PHE A 162 -6.22 0.51 39.35
N GLY A 163 -5.63 1.54 39.95
CA GLY A 163 -6.10 2.16 41.19
C GLY A 163 -6.16 3.68 41.10
N ILE A 164 -7.21 4.26 41.66
CA ILE A 164 -7.39 5.70 41.85
C ILE A 164 -7.10 5.98 43.33
N PHE A 165 -6.08 6.78 43.59
CA PHE A 165 -5.60 7.09 44.92
C PHE A 165 -5.74 8.57 45.22
N GLU A 166 -6.04 8.87 46.47
CA GLU A 166 -6.06 10.23 46.99
C GLU A 166 -4.92 10.46 47.96
N LEU A 167 -4.31 11.63 47.86
CA LEU A 167 -3.21 12.02 48.71
C LEU A 167 -3.74 12.66 49.99
N ASP A 168 -3.37 12.07 51.11
CA ASP A 168 -3.42 12.71 52.41
C ASP A 168 -2.11 13.48 52.62
N PRO A 169 -2.14 14.84 52.58
CA PRO A 169 -0.94 15.64 52.74
C PRO A 169 -0.42 15.67 54.18
N GLU A 170 -1.24 15.36 55.19
CA GLU A 170 -0.83 15.38 56.60
C GLU A 170 -0.07 14.11 56.94
N GLU A 171 -0.58 12.96 56.50
CA GLU A 171 0.00 11.65 56.76
C GLU A 171 1.04 11.21 55.71
N ALA A 172 1.19 11.99 54.63
CA ALA A 172 2.02 11.63 53.46
C ALA A 172 1.72 10.22 52.93
N THR A 173 0.43 9.84 52.94
CA THR A 173 -0.06 8.55 52.46
C THR A 173 -1.07 8.70 51.34
N LEU A 174 -1.09 7.73 50.44
CA LEU A 174 -2.13 7.56 49.45
C LEU A 174 -3.16 6.54 49.95
N SER A 175 -4.44 6.91 49.92
CA SER A 175 -5.55 6.00 50.18
C SER A 175 -6.26 5.60 48.88
N LEU A 176 -6.58 4.32 48.73
CA LEU A 176 -7.30 3.82 47.57
C LEU A 176 -8.77 4.30 47.59
N ALA A 177 -9.13 5.13 46.62
CA ALA A 177 -10.48 5.67 46.46
C ALA A 177 -11.34 4.80 45.54
N GLY A 178 -10.73 4.17 44.53
CA GLY A 178 -11.40 3.26 43.61
C GLY A 178 -10.38 2.38 42.89
N SER A 179 -10.79 1.21 42.41
CA SER A 179 -9.87 0.25 41.78
C SER A 179 -10.59 -0.73 40.86
N MET A 180 -9.83 -1.31 39.95
CA MET A 180 -10.23 -2.47 39.14
C MET A 180 -9.05 -3.43 39.04
N GLY A 181 -9.30 -4.74 39.15
CA GLY A 181 -8.31 -5.79 38.86
C GLY A 181 -7.08 -5.84 39.79
N ILE A 182 -7.03 -5.06 40.87
CA ILE A 182 -5.92 -5.04 41.83
C ILE A 182 -6.33 -5.52 43.22
N ASP A 183 -5.36 -6.00 43.99
CA ASP A 183 -5.55 -6.40 45.38
C ASP A 183 -5.75 -5.17 46.30
N THR A 184 -6.98 -4.95 46.75
CA THR A 184 -7.34 -3.84 47.62
C THR A 184 -6.73 -3.93 49.02
N ALA A 185 -6.35 -5.11 49.51
CA ALA A 185 -5.66 -5.26 50.78
C ALA A 185 -4.22 -4.75 50.67
N ARG A 186 -3.55 -5.06 49.56
CA ARG A 186 -2.18 -4.60 49.27
C ARG A 186 -2.12 -3.11 48.96
N TYR A 187 -3.10 -2.59 48.21
CA TYR A 187 -3.10 -1.20 47.74
C TYR A 187 -3.97 -0.26 48.56
N GLY A 188 -4.64 -0.72 49.62
CA GLY A 188 -5.58 0.10 50.38
C GLY A 188 -4.97 1.40 50.92
N ARG A 189 -3.72 1.35 51.40
CA ARG A 189 -2.95 2.51 51.81
C ARG A 189 -1.47 2.31 51.50
N ILE A 190 -0.86 3.25 50.77
CA ILE A 190 0.55 3.18 50.38
C ILE A 190 1.29 4.50 50.70
N PRO A 191 2.61 4.47 50.97
CA PRO A 191 3.38 5.70 51.20
C PRO A 191 3.45 6.57 49.94
N ALA A 192 3.23 7.89 50.07
CA ALA A 192 3.27 8.82 48.93
C ALA A 192 4.70 9.11 48.41
N GLY A 193 5.73 8.73 49.16
CA GLY A 193 7.14 9.06 48.85
C GLY A 193 7.91 8.02 48.03
N SER A 194 7.38 6.80 47.86
CA SER A 194 8.13 5.64 47.35
C SER A 194 7.82 5.29 45.89
N GLY A 195 8.84 4.77 45.19
CA GLY A 195 8.72 4.25 43.83
C GLY A 195 8.31 5.29 42.78
N LYS A 196 7.85 4.80 41.63
CA LYS A 196 7.40 5.64 40.51
C LYS A 196 6.15 6.46 40.82
N ILE A 197 5.24 5.95 41.65
CA ILE A 197 4.07 6.70 42.12
C ILE A 197 4.52 7.94 42.91
N GLY A 198 5.47 7.79 43.84
CA GLY A 198 5.97 8.93 44.60
C GLY A 198 6.76 9.93 43.75
N GLU A 199 7.48 9.46 42.72
CA GLU A 199 8.12 10.34 41.73
C GLU A 199 7.07 11.18 40.97
N THR A 200 5.98 10.56 40.53
CA THR A 200 4.85 11.24 39.87
C THR A 200 4.21 12.29 40.78
N ILE A 201 4.05 12.02 42.08
CA ILE A 201 3.52 13.02 43.03
C ILE A 201 4.48 14.21 43.17
N ARG A 202 5.78 13.95 43.31
CA ARG A 202 6.78 15.01 43.49
C ARG A 202 6.92 15.90 42.26
N ARG A 203 6.98 15.30 41.06
CA ARG A 203 7.13 16.04 39.79
C ARG A 203 5.80 16.63 39.31
N GLY A 204 4.70 15.97 39.63
CA GLY A 204 3.41 16.24 39.01
C GLY A 204 3.40 15.89 37.51
N GLU A 205 4.26 15.02 37.03
CA GLU A 205 4.32 14.66 35.60
C GLU A 205 3.79 13.25 35.39
N ILE A 206 3.11 13.03 34.26
CA ILE A 206 2.66 11.69 33.87
C ILE A 206 3.89 10.80 33.69
N TYR A 207 3.92 9.68 34.41
CA TYR A 207 4.87 8.61 34.19
C TYR A 207 4.27 7.60 33.21
N LEU A 208 5.05 7.22 32.20
CA LEU A 208 4.75 6.14 31.27
C LEU A 208 5.95 5.19 31.24
N ALA A 209 5.72 3.90 31.37
CA ALA A 209 6.77 2.90 31.20
C ALA A 209 7.18 2.83 29.71
N GLU A 210 8.48 2.93 29.43
CA GLU A 210 9.01 2.76 28.08
C GLU A 210 9.00 1.27 27.70
N GLY A 211 8.51 0.94 26.50
CA GLY A 211 8.25 -0.43 26.09
C GLY A 211 9.50 -1.32 25.98
N LYS A 212 9.36 -2.58 26.44
CA LYS A 212 10.30 -3.72 26.36
C LYS A 212 11.50 -3.77 27.30
N GLU A 213 11.47 -3.08 28.43
CA GLU A 213 12.11 -3.67 29.61
C GLU A 213 11.05 -4.47 30.36
N GLY A 214 11.04 -5.79 30.12
CA GLY A 214 10.51 -6.72 31.12
C GLY A 214 11.15 -6.37 32.47
N PRO A 215 10.44 -6.60 33.60
CA PRO A 215 10.72 -5.97 34.89
C PRO A 215 12.22 -5.94 35.15
N SER A 216 12.85 -4.78 34.91
CA SER A 216 14.24 -4.57 35.26
C SER A 216 14.25 -4.54 36.78
N SER A 217 14.64 -5.69 37.32
CA SER A 217 15.14 -5.93 38.67
C SER A 217 14.78 -4.87 39.71
N THR A 218 14.04 -5.31 40.73
CA THR A 218 13.87 -4.75 42.10
C THR A 218 12.57 -4.02 42.49
N GLU A 219 11.58 -3.79 41.63
CA GLU A 219 10.28 -3.18 42.07
C GLU A 219 9.08 -4.14 41.98
N GLU A 220 8.34 -4.29 43.09
CA GLU A 220 7.35 -5.35 43.33
C GLU A 220 6.00 -5.23 42.57
N THR A 221 5.85 -4.33 41.60
CA THR A 221 4.64 -4.30 40.73
C THR A 221 4.94 -3.61 39.40
N PRO A 222 4.58 -4.19 38.23
CA PRO A 222 4.78 -3.52 36.95
C PRO A 222 3.77 -2.37 36.78
N LEU A 223 4.17 -1.17 37.18
CA LEU A 223 3.42 0.05 36.92
C LEU A 223 3.65 0.47 35.45
N ILE A 224 2.58 0.52 34.66
CA ILE A 224 2.63 0.91 33.23
C ILE A 224 2.50 2.42 33.08
N ALA A 225 1.63 3.04 33.87
CA ALA A 225 1.47 4.49 33.87
C ALA A 225 1.06 5.01 35.25
N CYS A 226 1.48 6.22 35.57
CA CYS A 226 1.01 6.95 36.75
C CYS A 226 0.64 8.37 36.36
N ILE A 227 -0.62 8.72 36.56
CA ILE A 227 -1.23 9.98 36.14
C ILE A 227 -1.52 10.82 37.40
N PRO A 228 -0.88 11.99 37.59
CA PRO A 228 -1.15 12.83 38.75
C PRO A 228 -2.48 13.58 38.59
N LEU A 229 -3.32 13.52 39.61
CA LEU A 229 -4.53 14.32 39.72
C LEU A 229 -4.18 15.66 40.35
N LYS A 230 -4.44 16.77 39.66
CA LYS A 230 -4.05 18.11 40.12
C LYS A 230 -5.21 19.08 40.21
N VAL A 231 -5.19 19.88 41.27
CA VAL A 231 -6.07 21.05 41.43
C VAL A 231 -5.18 22.26 41.71
N GLU A 232 -5.31 23.32 40.90
CA GLU A 232 -4.49 24.54 41.00
C GLU A 232 -2.98 24.26 41.06
N GLY A 233 -2.51 23.28 40.27
CA GLY A 233 -1.11 22.88 40.22
C GLY A 233 -0.62 21.98 41.37
N ARG A 234 -1.45 21.73 42.39
CA ARG A 234 -1.12 20.83 43.50
C ARG A 234 -1.65 19.43 43.23
N VAL A 235 -0.82 18.41 43.46
CA VAL A 235 -1.23 17.01 43.32
C VAL A 235 -2.13 16.63 44.50
N THR A 236 -3.37 16.22 44.21
CA THR A 236 -4.38 15.79 45.20
C THR A 236 -4.57 14.27 45.19
N GLY A 237 -3.99 13.57 44.23
CA GLY A 237 -4.10 12.12 44.07
C GLY A 237 -3.36 11.63 42.84
N VAL A 238 -3.49 10.34 42.55
CA VAL A 238 -2.91 9.71 41.35
C VAL A 238 -3.83 8.62 40.82
N ILE A 239 -3.78 8.37 39.52
CA ILE A 239 -4.29 7.15 38.89
C ILE A 239 -3.08 6.29 38.53
N ALA A 240 -2.99 5.08 39.06
CA ALA A 240 -1.92 4.13 38.77
C ALA A 240 -2.47 2.99 37.91
N ILE A 241 -1.86 2.74 36.76
CA ILE A 241 -2.24 1.69 35.81
C ILE A 241 -1.17 0.60 35.85
N PHE A 242 -1.60 -0.64 36.08
CA PHE A 242 -0.72 -1.80 36.20
C PHE A 242 -0.84 -2.75 35.01
N ARG A 243 -2.01 -2.81 34.35
CA ARG A 243 -2.20 -3.68 33.18
C ARG A 243 -3.22 -3.15 32.19
N LEU A 244 -2.84 -3.15 30.91
CA LEU A 244 -3.73 -2.87 29.78
C LEU A 244 -4.50 -4.12 29.35
N LEU A 245 -5.62 -3.92 28.65
CA LEU A 245 -6.42 -4.97 28.05
C LEU A 245 -5.62 -5.76 27.01
N GLN A 246 -5.89 -7.06 26.89
CA GLN A 246 -5.16 -8.00 26.02
C GLN A 246 -5.05 -7.58 24.54
N HIS A 247 -5.99 -6.80 24.04
CA HIS A 247 -6.01 -6.33 22.65
C HIS A 247 -5.25 -5.02 22.43
N LYS A 248 -4.68 -4.41 23.49
CA LYS A 248 -3.89 -3.18 23.42
C LYS A 248 -2.41 -3.49 23.67
N ALA A 249 -1.60 -3.37 22.61
CA ALA A 249 -0.18 -3.77 22.64
C ALA A 249 0.72 -2.80 23.45
N GLY A 250 0.25 -1.58 23.72
CA GLY A 250 0.98 -0.55 24.45
C GLY A 250 0.22 0.77 24.48
N LEU A 251 0.82 1.79 25.12
CA LEU A 251 0.29 3.14 25.14
C LEU A 251 0.77 3.93 23.92
N GLU A 252 -0.14 4.64 23.27
CA GLU A 252 0.11 5.49 22.10
C GLU A 252 0.22 6.97 22.50
N ALA A 253 0.67 7.83 21.58
CA ALA A 253 0.78 9.27 21.83
C ALA A 253 -0.57 9.90 22.22
N VAL A 254 -1.65 9.42 21.60
CA VAL A 254 -3.02 9.83 21.89
C VAL A 254 -3.42 9.51 23.33
N ASP A 255 -2.96 8.39 23.90
CA ASP A 255 -3.28 8.02 25.28
C ASP A 255 -2.75 9.06 26.27
N ARG A 256 -1.61 9.70 25.96
CA ARG A 256 -1.05 10.77 26.79
C ARG A 256 -1.96 11.98 26.86
N GLU A 257 -2.54 12.39 25.73
CA GLU A 257 -3.49 13.51 25.68
C GLU A 257 -4.78 13.16 26.44
N MET A 258 -5.26 11.93 26.28
CA MET A 258 -6.43 11.43 27.02
C MET A 258 -6.17 11.39 28.54
N PHE A 259 -4.96 10.98 28.97
CA PHE A 259 -4.58 11.00 30.38
C PHE A 259 -4.58 12.39 30.97
N ASP A 260 -4.01 13.38 30.27
CA ASP A 260 -3.93 14.75 30.76
C ASP A 260 -5.33 15.37 30.93
N LEU A 261 -6.22 15.12 29.97
CA LEU A 261 -7.60 15.59 30.05
C LEU A 261 -8.37 14.89 31.17
N LEU A 262 -8.28 13.56 31.26
CA LEU A 262 -8.92 12.79 32.33
C LEU A 262 -8.44 13.26 33.69
N ALA A 263 -7.13 13.45 33.85
CA ALA A 263 -6.53 13.92 35.11
C ALA A 263 -7.12 15.26 35.54
N THR A 264 -7.23 16.20 34.62
CA THR A 264 -7.77 17.54 34.87
C THR A 264 -9.23 17.48 35.34
N HIS A 265 -10.08 16.73 34.62
CA HIS A 265 -11.50 16.64 34.97
C HIS A 265 -11.76 15.79 36.23
N ALA A 266 -11.08 14.65 36.36
CA ALA A 266 -11.21 13.77 37.51
C ALA A 266 -10.75 14.46 38.80
N ALA A 267 -9.62 15.17 38.77
CA ALA A 267 -9.11 15.90 39.93
C ALA A 267 -10.11 16.94 40.42
N MET A 268 -10.66 17.74 39.50
CA MET A 268 -11.63 18.78 39.85
C MET A 268 -12.95 18.18 40.36
N ALA A 269 -13.49 17.15 39.70
CA ALA A 269 -14.73 16.51 40.11
C ALA A 269 -14.62 15.89 41.52
N LEU A 270 -13.55 15.14 41.78
CA LEU A 270 -13.28 14.54 43.09
C LEU A 270 -13.09 15.61 44.17
N TYR A 271 -12.39 16.70 43.85
CA TYR A 271 -12.19 17.82 44.77
C TYR A 271 -13.51 18.51 45.14
N CYS A 272 -14.37 18.81 44.16
CA CYS A 272 -15.69 19.41 44.37
C CYS A 272 -16.59 18.49 45.21
N ALA A 273 -16.64 17.19 44.91
CA ALA A 273 -17.41 16.22 45.70
C ALA A 273 -16.90 16.11 47.15
N GLY A 274 -15.57 16.16 47.34
CA GLY A 274 -14.95 16.18 48.66
C GLY A 274 -15.30 17.43 49.46
N LEU A 275 -15.26 18.62 48.84
CA LEU A 275 -15.71 19.86 49.46
C LEU A 275 -17.19 19.82 49.84
N HIS A 276 -18.05 19.38 48.93
CA HIS A 276 -19.48 19.25 49.17
C HIS A 276 -19.77 18.33 50.37
N THR A 277 -19.09 17.17 50.43
CA THR A 277 -19.24 16.22 51.55
C THR A 277 -18.84 16.87 52.89
N ARG A 278 -17.72 17.60 52.93
CA ARG A 278 -17.26 18.31 54.15
C ARG A 278 -18.22 19.42 54.57
N MET A 279 -18.74 20.20 53.61
CA MET A 279 -19.73 21.24 53.90
C MET A 279 -21.01 20.65 54.48
N VAL A 280 -21.55 19.58 53.87
CA VAL A 280 -22.75 18.90 54.36
C VAL A 280 -22.53 18.27 55.74
N ALA A 281 -21.35 17.71 56.01
CA ALA A 281 -21.00 17.16 57.32
C ALA A 281 -20.86 18.25 58.40
N GLY A 282 -20.21 19.38 58.07
CA GLY A 282 -20.05 20.52 58.97
C GLY A 282 -21.37 21.19 59.35
N VAL A 283 -22.34 21.24 58.43
CA VAL A 283 -23.69 21.76 58.72
C VAL A 283 -24.47 20.82 59.66
N LYS A 284 -24.26 19.50 59.58
CA LYS A 284 -24.94 18.52 60.46
C LYS A 284 -24.35 18.41 61.86
N GLY A 285 -23.09 18.80 62.06
CA GLY A 285 -22.43 18.77 63.37
C GLY A 285 -22.59 20.04 64.22
N GLY A 286 -23.24 21.08 63.67
CA GLY A 286 -23.46 22.37 64.32
C GLY A 286 -24.91 22.65 64.74
N VAL A 287 -25.79 21.64 64.69
CA VAL A 287 -27.20 21.71 65.13
C VAL A 287 -27.40 20.85 66.37
#